data_AF-A0A1U9JWQ8-F1
#
_entry.id   AF-A0A1U9JWQ8-F1
#
_cell.length_a   1.000
_cell.length_b   1.000
_cell.length_c   1.000
_cell.angle_alpha   90.00
_cell.angle_beta   90.00
_cell.angle_gamma   90.00
#
_symmetry.space_group_name_H-M   'P 1'
#
loop_
_entity.id
_entity.type
_entity.pdbx_description
1 polymer ?
#
loop_
_entity_poly.entity_id
_entity_poly.type
_entity_poly.pdbx_seq_one_letter_code
_entity_poly.pdbx_strand_id
1 'polypeptide(L)'
;MLGFNDIVKRLGAVWHIAFNDPARLSDLELTPKGFRESFWALPIALLPVLPGNIFVQSFEQFMQGLFINISVWIIPLMVVIALCDVFRIRNRIIPFVIAFNWLQAFLQLLLLVLVPFVPVLPPVIIVLLVAVVFIIYRVFRVSLDKPAPYTIAFMVFYFVMMSVVLVIAADVAGLPVMRMMKLPPEAAGYALQGNLL
;
A
#
# COMPACT_ATOMS: atom_id res chain seq x y z
N MET A 1 11.20 2.26 -22.97
CA MET A 1 10.89 3.10 -21.80
C MET A 1 9.39 3.34 -21.77
N LEU A 2 8.76 3.36 -20.59
CA LEU A 2 7.34 3.71 -20.46
C LEU A 2 7.15 5.19 -20.82
N GLY A 3 6.21 5.49 -21.72
CA GLY A 3 5.80 6.86 -21.97
C GLY A 3 4.81 7.36 -20.91
N PHE A 4 4.64 8.68 -20.81
CA PHE A 4 3.62 9.28 -19.95
C PHE A 4 2.20 8.77 -20.25
N ASN A 5 1.86 8.62 -21.54
CA ASN A 5 0.58 8.08 -21.97
C ASN A 5 0.36 6.64 -21.47
N ASP A 6 1.41 5.82 -21.39
CA ASP A 6 1.31 4.46 -20.86
C ASP A 6 1.02 4.47 -19.36
N ILE A 7 1.65 5.38 -18.62
CA ILE A 7 1.40 5.57 -17.18
C ILE A 7 -0.06 5.98 -16.95
N VAL A 8 -0.53 7.01 -17.66
CA VAL A 8 -1.92 7.49 -17.54
C VAL A 8 -2.91 6.38 -17.91
N LYS A 9 -2.64 5.65 -18.99
CA LYS A 9 -3.48 4.50 -19.39
C LYS A 9 -3.57 3.46 -18.28
N ARG A 10 -2.45 3.09 -17.65
CA ARG A 10 -2.41 2.05 -16.60
C ARG A 10 -3.06 2.51 -15.29
N LEU A 11 -2.84 3.76 -14.89
CA LEU A 11 -3.54 4.36 -13.74
C LEU A 11 -5.05 4.46 -13.99
N GLY A 12 -5.45 4.86 -15.20
CA GLY A 12 -6.85 4.86 -15.62
C GLY A 12 -7.48 3.47 -15.61
N ALA A 13 -6.74 2.44 -16.05
CA ALA A 13 -7.20 1.06 -15.98
C ALA A 13 -7.47 0.61 -14.53
N VAL A 14 -6.59 0.92 -13.58
CA VAL A 14 -6.82 0.65 -12.14
C VAL A 14 -8.10 1.32 -11.64
N TRP A 15 -8.29 2.60 -11.97
CA TRP A 15 -9.51 3.33 -11.64
C TRP A 15 -10.75 2.61 -12.18
N HIS A 16 -10.76 2.29 -13.47
CA HIS A 16 -11.90 1.62 -14.08
C HIS A 16 -12.19 0.22 -13.49
N ILE A 17 -11.15 -0.56 -13.16
CA ILE A 17 -11.30 -1.86 -12.46
C ILE A 17 -11.98 -1.65 -11.10
N ALA A 18 -11.56 -0.63 -10.35
CA ALA A 18 -12.14 -0.29 -9.05
C ALA A 18 -13.62 0.07 -9.17
N PHE A 19 -14.01 0.81 -10.22
CA PHE A 19 -15.37 1.26 -10.49
C PHE A 19 -16.17 0.38 -11.47
N ASN A 20 -15.90 -0.93 -11.46
CA ASN A 20 -16.74 -1.97 -12.07
C ASN A 20 -16.56 -2.25 -13.57
N ASP A 21 -15.40 -1.93 -14.15
CA ASP A 21 -15.02 -2.36 -15.50
C ASP A 21 -13.83 -3.34 -15.44
N PRO A 22 -14.08 -4.65 -15.22
CA PRO A 22 -13.03 -5.66 -15.12
C PRO A 22 -12.31 -5.93 -16.44
N ALA A 23 -12.89 -5.55 -17.60
CA ALA A 23 -12.28 -5.75 -18.91
C ALA A 23 -10.98 -4.93 -19.07
N ARG A 24 -10.88 -3.84 -18.32
CA ARG A 24 -9.70 -2.95 -18.25
C ARG A 24 -8.48 -3.58 -17.62
N LEU A 25 -8.58 -4.78 -17.04
CA LEU A 25 -7.40 -5.54 -16.63
C LEU A 25 -6.45 -5.79 -17.80
N SER A 26 -6.98 -5.94 -19.02
CA SER A 26 -6.16 -6.11 -20.23
C SER A 26 -5.34 -4.87 -20.59
N ASP A 27 -5.77 -3.67 -20.20
CA ASP A 27 -5.06 -2.41 -20.43
C ASP A 27 -3.79 -2.26 -19.58
N LEU A 28 -3.57 -3.15 -18.60
CA LEU A 28 -2.36 -3.20 -17.78
C LEU A 28 -1.19 -3.96 -18.41
N GLU A 29 -1.33 -4.46 -19.64
CA GLU A 29 -0.31 -5.25 -20.36
C GLU A 29 0.02 -6.56 -19.61
N LEU A 30 -0.85 -7.58 -19.68
CA LEU A 30 -0.72 -8.83 -18.90
C LEU A 30 0.37 -9.80 -19.40
N THR A 31 1.40 -9.29 -20.07
CA THR A 31 2.49 -10.08 -20.67
C THR A 31 3.72 -10.12 -19.75
N PRO A 32 4.72 -10.99 -20.00
CA PRO A 32 5.99 -10.94 -19.28
C PRO A 32 6.73 -9.61 -19.42
N LYS A 33 6.52 -8.89 -20.53
CA LYS A 33 7.01 -7.51 -20.70
C LYS A 33 6.30 -6.58 -19.73
N GLY A 34 4.97 -6.59 -19.70
CA GLY A 34 4.20 -5.76 -18.77
C GLY A 34 4.46 -6.07 -17.30
N PHE A 35 4.75 -7.33 -16.96
CA PHE A 35 5.22 -7.72 -15.63
C PHE A 35 6.47 -6.93 -15.21
N ARG A 36 7.53 -6.97 -16.03
CA ARG A 36 8.75 -6.19 -15.78
C ARG A 36 8.49 -4.70 -15.76
N GLU A 37 7.63 -4.23 -16.66
CA GLU A 37 7.28 -2.82 -16.75
C GLU A 37 6.42 -2.31 -15.58
N SER A 38 5.68 -3.19 -14.90
CA SER A 38 4.87 -2.83 -13.74
C SER A 38 5.72 -2.36 -12.56
N PHE A 39 6.99 -2.78 -12.47
CA PHE A 39 7.91 -2.30 -11.45
C PHE A 39 8.28 -0.82 -11.63
N TRP A 40 8.04 -0.21 -12.80
CA TRP A 40 8.14 1.26 -12.94
C TRP A 40 7.05 2.01 -12.17
N ALA A 41 6.02 1.33 -11.66
CA ALA A 41 5.10 1.91 -10.69
C ALA A 41 5.79 2.24 -9.35
N LEU A 42 6.91 1.57 -9.01
CA LEU A 42 7.73 1.82 -7.81
C LEU A 42 8.12 3.30 -7.65
N PRO A 43 8.92 3.88 -8.56
CA PRO A 43 9.33 5.27 -8.43
C PRO A 43 8.13 6.23 -8.44
N ILE A 44 7.06 5.92 -9.19
CA ILE A 44 5.85 6.77 -9.25
C ILE A 44 5.14 6.79 -7.90
N ALA A 45 4.97 5.62 -7.27
CA ALA A 45 4.34 5.48 -5.96
C ALA A 45 5.18 6.07 -4.82
N LEU A 46 6.50 6.21 -5.03
CA LEU A 46 7.39 6.85 -4.06
C LEU A 46 7.40 8.39 -4.19
N LEU A 47 6.93 8.96 -5.30
CA LEU A 47 6.86 10.42 -5.48
C LEU A 47 6.16 11.14 -4.32
N PRO A 48 5.01 10.66 -3.78
CA PRO A 48 4.34 11.27 -2.63
C PRO A 48 5.12 11.22 -1.31
N VAL A 49 6.03 10.24 -1.18
CA VAL A 49 6.86 10.07 0.01
C VAL A 49 8.02 11.09 0.00
N LEU A 50 8.45 11.57 -1.18
CA LEU A 50 9.53 12.55 -1.30
C LEU A 50 9.19 13.93 -0.68
N PRO A 51 7.97 14.50 -0.84
CA PRO A 51 7.54 15.71 -0.13
C PRO A 51 7.25 15.51 1.36
N GLY A 52 6.94 14.29 1.81
CA GLY A 52 6.96 13.99 3.26
C GLY A 52 8.39 14.03 3.82
N ASN A 53 9.37 13.74 2.95
CA ASN A 53 10.78 13.68 3.27
C ASN A 53 11.54 15.02 3.16
N ILE A 54 10.94 16.11 2.70
CA ILE A 54 11.56 17.45 2.85
C ILE A 54 11.57 17.93 4.31
N PHE A 55 10.85 17.25 5.20
CA PHE A 55 10.95 17.40 6.65
C PHE A 55 11.97 16.45 7.30
N VAL A 56 12.60 15.59 6.50
CA VAL A 56 13.63 14.68 6.98
C VAL A 56 14.89 15.50 7.24
N GLN A 57 15.36 15.46 8.48
CA GLN A 57 16.44 16.32 8.95
C GLN A 57 17.83 15.79 8.55
N SER A 58 17.92 14.53 8.09
CA SER A 58 19.18 13.90 7.71
C SER A 58 19.05 12.87 6.58
N PHE A 59 20.13 12.67 5.82
CA PHE A 59 20.21 11.63 4.80
C PHE A 59 19.94 10.21 5.38
N GLU A 60 20.33 9.98 6.62
CA GLU A 60 20.09 8.71 7.32
C GLU A 60 18.59 8.41 7.48
N GLN A 61 17.82 9.38 7.98
CA GLN A 61 16.37 9.24 8.12
C GLN A 61 15.69 9.03 6.76
N PHE A 62 16.21 9.63 5.69
CA PHE A 62 15.70 9.43 4.33
C PHE A 62 15.93 7.98 3.87
N MET A 63 17.14 7.46 4.10
CA MET A 63 17.48 6.07 3.78
C MET A 63 16.68 5.06 4.62
N GLN A 64 16.42 5.35 5.90
CA GLN A 64 15.54 4.53 6.76
C GLN A 64 14.12 4.50 6.21
N GLY A 65 13.55 5.66 5.87
CA GLY A 65 12.22 5.75 5.27
C GLY A 65 12.12 4.99 3.94
N LEU A 66 13.13 5.15 3.08
CA LEU A 66 13.20 4.42 1.80
C LEU A 66 13.28 2.90 2.02
N PHE A 67 14.14 2.45 2.95
CA PHE A 67 14.29 1.04 3.31
C PHE A 67 12.96 0.43 3.77
N ILE A 68 12.24 1.12 4.67
CA ILE A 68 10.94 0.65 5.18
C ILE A 68 9.92 0.56 4.04
N ASN A 69 9.80 1.60 3.22
CA ASN A 69 8.83 1.62 2.11
C ASN A 69 9.11 0.51 1.09
N ILE A 70 10.37 0.31 0.71
CA ILE A 70 10.75 -0.76 -0.22
C ILE A 70 10.48 -2.13 0.41
N SER A 71 10.81 -2.32 1.68
CA SER A 71 10.62 -3.59 2.39
C SER A 71 9.15 -3.98 2.48
N VAL A 72 8.29 -3.05 2.91
CA VAL A 72 6.84 -3.26 3.04
C VAL A 72 6.18 -3.55 1.69
N TRP A 73 6.73 -3.03 0.60
CA TRP A 73 6.24 -3.34 -0.73
C TRP A 73 6.73 -4.70 -1.22
N ILE A 74 8.04 -4.91 -1.27
CA ILE A 74 8.64 -6.05 -1.97
C ILE A 74 8.44 -7.34 -1.18
N ILE A 75 8.67 -7.34 0.13
CA ILE A 75 8.71 -8.59 0.93
C ILE A 75 7.34 -9.30 0.93
N PRO A 76 6.21 -8.64 1.25
CA PRO A 76 4.90 -9.29 1.22
C PRO A 76 4.55 -9.83 -0.17
N LEU A 77 4.93 -9.12 -1.23
CA LEU A 77 4.73 -9.56 -2.61
C LEU A 77 5.55 -10.82 -2.91
N MET A 78 6.80 -10.88 -2.48
CA MET A 78 7.66 -12.06 -2.63
C MET A 78 7.10 -13.26 -1.86
N VAL A 79 6.54 -13.05 -0.67
CA VAL A 79 5.87 -14.10 0.10
C VAL A 79 4.62 -14.60 -0.63
N VAL A 80 3.81 -13.72 -1.20
CA VAL A 80 2.65 -14.11 -2.03
C VAL A 80 3.08 -14.93 -3.25
N ILE A 81 4.16 -14.53 -3.93
CA ILE A 81 4.72 -15.26 -5.07
C ILE A 81 5.21 -16.64 -4.62
N ALA A 82 5.92 -16.74 -3.50
CA ALA A 82 6.40 -18.01 -2.96
C ALA A 82 5.24 -18.94 -2.55
N LEU A 83 4.16 -18.38 -2.00
CA LEU A 83 2.97 -19.12 -1.55
C LEU A 83 1.90 -19.26 -2.65
N CYS A 84 2.22 -18.96 -3.91
CA CYS A 84 1.24 -18.93 -4.98
C CYS A 84 0.50 -20.26 -5.20
N ASP A 85 1.18 -21.39 -4.95
CA ASP A 85 0.61 -22.73 -5.05
C ASP A 85 -0.36 -23.01 -3.89
N VAL A 86 -0.03 -22.56 -2.66
CA VAL A 86 -0.92 -22.63 -1.48
C VAL A 86 -2.20 -21.85 -1.74
N PHE A 87 -2.07 -20.67 -2.33
CA PHE A 87 -3.18 -19.81 -2.71
C PHE A 87 -3.90 -20.26 -4.00
N ARG A 88 -3.37 -21.24 -4.74
CA ARG A 88 -3.94 -21.68 -6.04
C ARG A 88 -4.14 -20.50 -7.01
N ILE A 89 -3.18 -19.58 -7.03
CA ILE A 89 -3.18 -18.38 -7.88
C ILE A 89 -2.08 -18.41 -8.95
N ARG A 90 -1.42 -19.55 -9.19
CA ARG A 90 -0.27 -19.66 -10.11
C ARG A 90 -0.50 -18.99 -11.47
N ASN A 91 -1.64 -19.23 -12.11
CA ASN A 91 -2.00 -18.65 -13.41
C ASN A 91 -2.45 -17.17 -13.35
N ARG A 92 -2.60 -16.64 -12.14
CA ARG A 92 -3.06 -15.28 -11.84
C ARG A 92 -1.99 -14.43 -11.13
N ILE A 93 -0.81 -14.99 -10.84
CA ILE A 93 0.31 -14.23 -10.23
C ILE A 93 0.68 -13.03 -11.08
N ILE A 94 0.89 -13.22 -12.38
CA ILE A 94 1.32 -12.14 -13.27
C ILE A 94 0.26 -11.02 -13.31
N PRO A 95 -1.03 -11.30 -13.61
CA PRO A 95 -2.08 -10.29 -13.54
C PRO A 95 -2.19 -9.60 -12.17
N PHE A 96 -2.07 -10.37 -11.08
CA PHE A 96 -2.11 -9.84 -9.72
C PHE A 96 -0.97 -8.88 -9.44
N VAL A 97 0.28 -9.28 -9.69
CA VAL A 97 1.47 -8.45 -9.42
C VAL A 97 1.41 -7.16 -10.25
N ILE A 98 1.03 -7.24 -11.52
CA ILE A 98 0.89 -6.07 -12.38
C ILE A 98 -0.18 -5.12 -11.82
N ALA A 99 -1.39 -5.64 -11.57
CA ALA A 99 -2.48 -4.83 -11.03
C ALA A 99 -2.14 -4.24 -9.66
N PHE A 100 -1.49 -5.02 -8.79
CA PHE A 100 -1.03 -4.59 -7.47
C PHE A 100 -0.05 -3.43 -7.57
N ASN A 101 0.96 -3.52 -8.42
CA ASN A 101 1.97 -2.46 -8.56
C ASN A 101 1.34 -1.15 -9.05
N TRP A 102 0.47 -1.19 -10.06
CA TRP A 102 -0.23 -0.01 -10.55
C TRP A 102 -1.26 0.51 -9.54
N LEU A 103 -1.89 -0.36 -8.77
CA LEU A 103 -2.77 0.02 -7.67
C LEU A 103 -2.00 0.79 -6.59
N GLN A 104 -0.81 0.34 -6.19
CA GLN A 104 0.01 1.05 -5.21
C GLN A 104 0.36 2.45 -5.70
N ALA A 105 0.82 2.59 -6.95
CA ALA A 105 1.06 3.91 -7.53
C ALA A 105 -0.20 4.79 -7.57
N PHE A 106 -1.33 4.23 -7.98
CA PHE A 106 -2.60 4.93 -7.99
C PHE A 106 -3.00 5.43 -6.60
N LEU A 107 -2.95 4.56 -5.58
CA LEU A 107 -3.31 4.91 -4.21
C LEU A 107 -2.38 5.95 -3.62
N GLN A 108 -1.07 5.86 -3.85
CA GLN A 108 -0.11 6.83 -3.36
C GLN A 108 -0.32 8.21 -3.99
N LEU A 109 -0.56 8.27 -5.30
CA LEU A 109 -0.91 9.52 -5.98
C LEU A 109 -2.24 10.09 -5.49
N LEU A 110 -3.24 9.23 -5.24
CA LEU A 110 -4.51 9.64 -4.67
C LEU A 110 -4.31 10.24 -3.27
N LEU A 111 -3.51 9.59 -2.42
CA LEU A 111 -3.18 10.11 -1.09
C LEU A 111 -2.47 11.46 -1.18
N LEU A 112 -1.51 11.64 -2.08
CA LEU A 112 -0.82 12.92 -2.29
C LEU A 112 -1.80 14.07 -2.54
N VAL A 113 -2.82 13.83 -3.37
CA VAL A 113 -3.85 14.82 -3.70
C VAL A 113 -4.80 15.06 -2.52
N LEU A 114 -5.06 14.05 -1.69
CA LEU A 114 -6.03 14.12 -0.60
C LEU A 114 -5.45 14.59 0.74
N VAL A 115 -4.15 14.42 0.98
CA VAL A 115 -3.46 14.81 2.23
C VAL A 115 -3.78 16.25 2.69
N PRO A 116 -3.80 17.28 1.82
CA PRO A 116 -4.13 18.64 2.24
C PRO A 116 -5.54 18.82 2.82
N PHE A 117 -6.47 17.91 2.51
CA PHE A 117 -7.86 17.98 2.92
C PHE A 117 -8.17 17.19 4.20
N VAL A 118 -7.24 16.34 4.65
CA VAL A 118 -7.36 15.50 5.86
C VAL A 118 -7.57 16.29 7.17
N PRO A 119 -6.90 17.43 7.42
CA PRO A 119 -7.01 18.15 8.70
C PRO A 119 -8.38 18.78 8.96
N VAL A 120 -9.25 18.86 7.95
CA VAL A 120 -10.45 19.71 8.00
C VAL A 120 -11.70 18.92 8.43
N LEU A 121 -11.73 17.58 8.32
CA LEU A 121 -12.94 16.78 8.54
C LEU A 121 -12.66 15.34 9.04
N PRO A 122 -12.77 15.05 10.35
CA PRO A 122 -12.61 13.70 10.89
C PRO A 122 -13.52 12.62 10.25
N PRO A 123 -14.80 12.90 9.91
CA PRO A 123 -15.64 11.92 9.20
C PRO A 123 -15.13 11.56 7.80
N VAL A 124 -14.45 12.49 7.13
CA VAL A 124 -13.91 12.28 5.76
C VAL A 124 -12.79 11.25 5.77
N ILE A 125 -11.99 11.18 6.84
CA ILE A 125 -10.92 10.18 6.97
C ILE A 125 -11.49 8.76 6.93
N ILE A 126 -12.60 8.52 7.63
CA ILE A 126 -13.26 7.21 7.65
C ILE A 126 -13.79 6.86 6.26
N VAL A 127 -14.46 7.80 5.59
CA VAL A 127 -14.99 7.60 4.23
C VAL A 127 -13.86 7.29 3.25
N LEU A 128 -12.75 8.03 3.34
CA LEU A 128 -11.57 7.79 2.50
C LEU A 128 -10.95 6.41 2.77
N LEU A 129 -10.85 6.01 4.04
CA LEU A 129 -10.33 4.69 4.41
C LEU A 129 -11.22 3.57 3.82
N VAL A 130 -12.54 3.70 3.96
CA VAL A 130 -13.50 2.74 3.39
C VAL A 130 -13.39 2.71 1.86
N ALA A 131 -13.24 3.87 1.21
CA ALA A 131 -13.06 3.95 -0.24
C ALA A 131 -11.76 3.27 -0.70
N VAL A 132 -10.64 3.49 0.00
CA VAL A 132 -9.36 2.83 -0.28
C VAL A 132 -9.48 1.32 -0.13
N VAL A 133 -10.06 0.85 0.97
CA VAL A 133 -10.31 -0.59 1.21
C VAL A 133 -11.17 -1.18 0.09
N PHE A 134 -12.23 -0.48 -0.33
CA PHE A 134 -13.09 -0.90 -1.42
C PHE A 134 -12.33 -0.99 -2.76
N ILE A 135 -11.53 0.03 -3.11
CA ILE A 135 -10.70 0.04 -4.32
C ILE A 135 -9.74 -1.16 -4.33
N ILE A 136 -9.04 -1.39 -3.22
CA ILE A 136 -8.10 -2.51 -3.08
C ILE A 136 -8.84 -3.84 -3.28
N TYR A 137 -9.95 -4.04 -2.57
CA TYR A 137 -10.76 -5.26 -2.69
C TYR A 137 -11.19 -5.52 -4.13
N ARG A 138 -11.67 -4.48 -4.84
CA ARG A 138 -12.13 -4.60 -6.22
C ARG A 138 -11.00 -5.01 -7.16
N VAL A 139 -9.85 -4.35 -7.07
CA VAL A 139 -8.68 -4.68 -7.89
C VAL A 139 -8.14 -6.08 -7.58
N PHE A 140 -8.09 -6.46 -6.31
CA PHE A 140 -7.68 -7.80 -5.89
C PHE A 140 -8.65 -8.85 -6.44
N ARG A 141 -9.96 -8.63 -6.31
CA ARG A 141 -10.97 -9.57 -6.79
C ARG A 141 -10.86 -9.81 -8.29
N VAL A 142 -10.71 -8.75 -9.08
CA VAL A 142 -10.61 -8.83 -10.53
C VAL A 142 -9.30 -9.47 -10.97
N SER A 143 -8.17 -9.10 -10.35
CA SER A 143 -6.85 -9.61 -10.75
C SER A 143 -6.60 -11.06 -10.31
N LEU A 144 -7.13 -11.46 -9.15
CA LEU A 144 -7.06 -12.84 -8.66
C LEU A 144 -8.07 -13.75 -9.36
N ASP A 145 -9.20 -13.20 -9.84
CA ASP A 145 -10.32 -13.93 -10.42
C ASP A 145 -10.83 -15.04 -9.47
N LYS A 146 -11.14 -14.64 -8.23
CA LYS A 146 -11.58 -15.53 -7.16
C LYS A 146 -12.89 -15.05 -6.52
N PRO A 147 -13.63 -15.95 -5.85
CA PRO A 147 -14.81 -15.58 -5.08
C PRO A 147 -14.50 -14.52 -4.01
N ALA A 148 -15.53 -13.76 -3.61
CA ALA A 148 -15.39 -12.70 -2.62
C ALA A 148 -14.77 -13.15 -1.28
N PRO A 149 -15.21 -14.27 -0.66
CA PRO A 149 -14.62 -14.72 0.61
C PRO A 149 -13.13 -15.02 0.51
N TYR A 150 -12.71 -15.63 -0.60
CA TYR A 150 -11.31 -15.90 -0.87
C TYR A 150 -10.51 -14.61 -0.99
N THR A 151 -11.02 -13.63 -1.75
CA THR A 151 -10.34 -12.35 -1.95
C THR A 151 -10.18 -11.60 -0.63
N ILE A 152 -11.21 -11.60 0.22
CA ILE A 152 -11.17 -10.98 1.54
C ILE A 152 -10.10 -11.66 2.41
N ALA A 153 -10.09 -13.00 2.48
CA ALA A 153 -9.09 -13.73 3.25
C ALA A 153 -7.66 -13.44 2.76
N PHE A 154 -7.45 -13.40 1.45
CA PHE A 154 -6.18 -13.05 0.84
C PHE A 154 -5.76 -11.61 1.19
N MET A 155 -6.70 -10.66 1.13
CA MET A 155 -6.44 -9.25 1.46
C MET A 155 -6.08 -9.08 2.94
N VAL A 156 -6.78 -9.77 3.85
CA VAL A 156 -6.46 -9.79 5.28
C VAL A 156 -5.08 -10.37 5.51
N PHE A 157 -4.77 -11.53 4.92
CA PHE A 157 -3.43 -12.13 4.99
C PHE A 157 -2.36 -11.15 4.51
N TYR A 158 -2.59 -10.49 3.37
CA TYR A 158 -1.65 -9.53 2.79
C TYR A 158 -1.42 -8.32 3.68
N PHE A 159 -2.47 -7.74 4.26
CA PHE A 159 -2.33 -6.60 5.17
C PHE A 159 -1.65 -6.96 6.48
N VAL A 160 -1.98 -8.12 7.06
CA VAL A 160 -1.26 -8.61 8.26
C VAL A 160 0.22 -8.78 7.94
N MET A 161 0.56 -9.36 6.79
CA MET A 161 1.95 -9.50 6.34
C MET A 161 2.64 -8.14 6.18
N MET A 162 1.98 -7.17 5.55
CA MET A 162 2.49 -5.79 5.43
C MET A 162 2.73 -5.15 6.78
N SER A 163 1.80 -5.28 7.73
CA SER A 163 1.95 -4.74 9.09
C SER A 163 3.12 -5.39 9.83
N VAL A 164 3.29 -6.71 9.74
CA VAL A 164 4.43 -7.41 10.35
C VAL A 164 5.75 -6.94 9.74
N VAL A 165 5.84 -6.86 8.41
CA VAL A 165 7.05 -6.37 7.73
C VAL A 165 7.33 -4.91 8.09
N LEU A 166 6.31 -4.06 8.19
CA LEU A 166 6.47 -2.67 8.60
C LEU A 166 7.10 -2.56 9.99
N VAL A 167 6.59 -3.31 10.97
CA VAL A 167 7.12 -3.32 12.34
C VAL A 167 8.57 -3.80 12.36
N ILE A 168 8.88 -4.90 11.68
CA ILE A 168 10.24 -5.45 11.62
C ILE A 168 11.19 -4.49 10.91
N ALA A 169 10.81 -3.96 9.75
CA ALA A 169 11.66 -3.06 8.98
C ALA A 169 11.93 -1.76 9.74
N ALA A 170 10.93 -1.24 10.47
CA ALA A 170 11.11 -0.05 11.27
C ALA A 170 12.00 -0.30 12.50
N ASP A 171 11.89 -1.46 13.15
CA ASP A 171 12.78 -1.87 14.25
C ASP A 171 14.24 -2.02 13.76
N VAL A 172 14.45 -2.69 12.64
CA VAL A 172 15.77 -2.83 11.98
C VAL A 172 16.33 -1.46 11.57
N ALA A 173 15.48 -0.54 11.15
CA ALA A 173 15.88 0.84 10.82
C ALA A 173 16.14 1.71 12.06
N GLY A 174 15.97 1.17 13.28
CA GLY A 174 16.17 1.90 14.53
C GLY A 174 15.04 2.87 14.89
N LEU A 175 13.88 2.79 14.22
CA LEU A 175 12.72 3.61 14.53
C LEU A 175 11.95 3.02 15.73
N PRO A 176 11.51 3.87 16.68
CA PRO A 176 10.87 3.42 17.91
C PRO A 176 9.42 2.98 17.68
N VAL A 177 9.19 1.85 17.00
CA VAL A 177 7.83 1.31 16.80
C VAL A 177 7.30 0.61 18.06
N MET A 178 8.17 -0.08 18.80
CA MET A 178 7.79 -0.77 20.05
C MET A 178 8.02 0.05 21.34
N ARG A 179 8.70 1.21 21.29
CA ARG A 179 8.86 2.07 22.49
C ARG A 179 7.61 2.86 22.84
N MET A 180 6.67 3.07 21.92
CA MET A 180 5.40 3.76 22.20
C MET A 180 4.36 2.87 22.91
N MET A 181 4.52 1.54 22.92
CA MET A 181 3.68 0.64 23.74
C MET A 181 4.11 0.54 25.20
N LYS A 182 5.33 0.97 25.51
CA LYS A 182 5.74 1.25 26.89
C LYS A 182 5.46 2.72 27.16
N LEU A 183 4.22 3.06 27.50
CA LEU A 183 4.03 4.25 28.33
C LEU A 183 4.98 4.08 29.52
N PRO A 184 5.87 5.05 29.80
CA PRO A 184 6.60 5.03 31.06
C PRO A 184 5.53 4.93 32.16
N PRO A 185 5.69 4.07 33.19
CA PRO A 185 4.71 3.94 34.27
C PRO A 185 4.38 5.28 34.95
N GLU A 186 5.24 6.28 34.77
CA GLU A 186 5.08 7.66 35.22
C GLU A 186 3.96 8.42 34.47
N ALA A 187 3.68 8.10 33.20
CA ALA A 187 2.60 8.73 32.41
C ALA A 187 1.20 8.20 32.78
N ALA A 188 1.10 7.04 33.43
CA ALA A 188 -0.17 6.52 33.95
C ALA A 188 -0.64 7.26 35.22
N GLY A 189 0.28 7.91 35.95
CA GLY A 189 -0.03 8.68 37.15
C GLY A 189 -0.70 10.04 36.88
N TYR A 190 -0.40 10.67 35.74
CA TYR A 190 -0.93 12.00 35.41
C TYR A 190 -2.37 11.99 34.86
N ALA A 191 -2.85 10.85 34.33
CA ALA A 191 -4.23 10.74 33.83
C ALA A 191 -5.28 10.67 34.95
N LEU A 192 -4.88 10.41 36.21
CA LEU A 192 -5.79 10.31 37.35
C LEU A 192 -5.82 11.57 38.24
N GLN A 193 -4.93 12.55 38.02
CA GLN A 193 -4.90 13.80 38.79
C GLN A 193 -5.60 14.99 38.10
N GLY A 194 -6.04 14.84 36.85
CA GLY A 194 -6.66 15.93 36.08
C GLY A 194 -8.17 16.13 36.27
N ASN A 195 -8.84 15.37 37.15
CA ASN A 195 -10.31 15.43 37.35
C ASN A 195 -10.73 15.81 38.78
N LEU A 196 -9.89 16.56 39.49
CA LEU A 196 -10.30 17.26 40.72
C LEU A 196 -9.76 18.68 40.65
N LEU A 197 -10.49 19.55 39.96
CA LEU A 197 -10.74 20.97 40.30
C LEU A 197 -11.81 21.51 39.35
#